data_AF-A0A9R1V3Z5-F1
#
_entry.id   AF-A0A9R1V3Z5-F1
#
_cell.length_a   1.000
_cell.length_b   1.000
_cell.length_c   1.000
_cell.angle_alpha   90.00
_cell.angle_beta   90.00
_cell.angle_gamma   90.00
#
_symmetry.space_group_name_H-M   'P 1'
#
loop_
_entity.id
_entity.type
_entity.pdbx_description
1 polymer ?
#
loop_
_entity_poly.entity_id
_entity_poly.type
_entity_poly.pdbx_seq_one_letter_code
_entity_poly.pdbx_strand_id
1 'polypeptide(L)'
;MDLDTNPTDNDDVYQVHYYVDEGAPIGTCVVCVVGVEKAKYIYIAGFFLTVSPESIQLVVEHAAAANKVFTINPSTPFICEFSKDAQEKALPYVDYVFGNKTEARTFSKVHGWETDNVEEIAIG
;
A
#
# COMPACT_ATOMS: atom_id res chain seq x y z
N MET A 1 19.85 -16.73 9.25
CA MET A 1 20.66 -15.51 9.47
C MET A 1 19.76 -14.55 10.19
N ASP A 2 20.19 -14.17 11.38
CA ASP A 2 19.40 -14.38 12.59
C ASP A 2 18.42 -13.24 12.92
N LEU A 3 17.26 -13.62 13.44
CA LEU A 3 16.29 -12.71 14.02
C LEU A 3 16.85 -12.25 15.37
N ASP A 4 17.56 -11.13 15.39
CA ASP A 4 18.05 -10.53 16.62
C ASP A 4 16.87 -9.85 17.35
N THR A 5 16.13 -10.65 18.13
CA THR A 5 15.09 -10.16 19.03
C THR A 5 15.73 -9.91 20.39
N ASN A 6 15.76 -8.66 20.83
CA ASN A 6 16.12 -8.32 22.20
C ASN A 6 14.82 -8.18 23.02
N PRO A 7 14.45 -9.17 23.87
CA PRO A 7 13.26 -9.07 24.69
C PRO A 7 13.62 -8.28 25.94
N THR A 8 13.19 -7.02 26.02
CA THR A 8 13.21 -6.29 27.28
C THR A 8 11.78 -6.03 27.70
N ASP A 9 11.45 -6.55 28.89
CA ASP A 9 10.18 -6.45 29.59
C ASP A 9 9.74 -4.99 29.71
N ASN A 10 8.77 -4.59 28.90
CA ASN A 10 7.84 -3.50 29.19
C ASN A 10 6.62 -3.69 28.28
N ASP A 11 5.45 -3.84 28.87
CA ASP A 11 4.17 -4.11 28.18
C ASP A 11 3.67 -2.94 27.28
N ASP A 12 4.45 -1.85 27.16
CA ASP A 12 4.14 -0.67 26.35
C ASP A 12 5.22 -0.32 25.30
N VAL A 13 6.10 -1.25 24.91
CA VAL A 13 7.09 -1.00 23.85
C VAL A 13 6.57 -1.49 22.50
N TYR A 14 6.37 -0.56 21.55
CA TYR A 14 6.09 -0.89 20.16
C TYR A 14 7.16 -1.86 19.62
N GLN A 15 6.75 -3.09 19.30
CA GLN A 15 7.63 -4.07 18.66
C GLN A 15 7.84 -3.67 17.20
N VAL A 16 8.98 -3.04 16.89
CA VAL A 16 9.36 -2.63 15.54
C VAL A 16 10.48 -3.54 15.05
N HIS A 17 10.23 -4.23 13.93
CA HIS A 17 11.24 -5.05 13.26
C HIS A 17 11.84 -4.27 12.09
N TYR A 18 13.13 -3.94 12.16
CA TYR A 18 13.85 -3.25 11.09
C TYR A 18 14.66 -4.26 10.26
N TYR A 19 14.55 -4.18 8.94
CA TYR A 19 15.28 -5.05 8.01
C TYR A 19 16.32 -4.24 7.24
N VAL A 20 17.58 -4.69 7.30
CA VAL A 20 18.70 -4.10 6.55
C VAL A 20 19.15 -5.10 5.50
N ASP A 21 19.22 -4.65 4.25
CA ASP A 21 19.87 -5.37 3.16
C ASP A 21 21.00 -4.50 2.59
N GLU A 22 22.25 -4.89 2.84
CA GLU A 22 23.45 -4.19 2.39
C GLU A 22 23.71 -4.34 0.88
N GLY A 23 23.03 -5.30 0.22
CA GLY A 23 23.10 -5.49 -1.23
C GLY A 23 22.14 -4.59 -2.02
N ALA A 24 21.21 -3.91 -1.34
CA ALA A 24 20.21 -3.07 -1.96
C ALA A 24 20.77 -1.67 -2.32
N PRO A 25 20.70 -1.22 -3.59
CA PRO A 25 21.09 0.15 -3.93
C PRO A 25 20.16 1.17 -3.25
N ILE A 26 20.76 2.23 -2.72
CA ILE A 26 20.04 3.34 -2.09
C ILE A 26 19.23 4.08 -3.16
N GLY A 27 17.94 4.34 -2.89
CA GLY A 27 17.14 5.27 -3.68
C GLY A 27 16.17 4.67 -4.70
N THR A 28 16.20 3.36 -4.93
CA THR A 28 15.08 2.67 -5.59
C THR A 28 14.20 2.05 -4.51
N CYS A 29 12.93 1.85 -4.81
CA CYS A 29 11.93 1.12 -4.02
C CYS A 29 12.34 -0.34 -3.67
N VAL A 30 13.62 -0.70 -3.75
CA VAL A 30 14.23 -1.99 -3.44
C VAL A 30 13.92 -2.42 -2.01
N VAL A 31 13.75 -1.50 -1.05
CA VAL A 31 13.22 -1.84 0.28
C VAL A 31 11.84 -2.50 0.17
N CYS A 32 10.98 -2.02 -0.73
CA CYS A 32 9.73 -2.71 -1.04
C CYS A 32 10.03 -4.07 -1.67
N VAL A 33 10.83 -4.16 -2.74
CA VAL A 33 11.04 -5.44 -3.46
C VAL A 33 11.61 -6.55 -2.57
N VAL A 34 12.69 -6.28 -1.81
CA VAL A 34 13.33 -7.29 -0.95
C VAL A 34 12.48 -7.63 0.27
N GLY A 35 11.82 -6.62 0.86
CA GLY A 35 10.89 -6.84 1.98
C GLY A 35 9.63 -7.59 1.54
N VAL A 36 9.14 -7.31 0.33
CA VAL A 36 7.92 -7.86 -0.25
C VAL A 36 8.03 -9.36 -0.46
N GLU A 37 9.18 -9.92 -0.83
CA GLU A 37 9.36 -11.37 -0.98
C GLU A 37 9.01 -12.16 0.30
N LYS A 38 9.35 -11.62 1.47
CA LYS A 38 9.10 -12.25 2.78
C LYS A 38 7.79 -11.79 3.43
N ALA A 39 7.27 -10.63 3.05
CA ALA A 39 6.06 -10.06 3.65
C ALA A 39 4.81 -10.89 3.33
N LYS A 40 3.89 -10.99 4.29
CA LYS A 40 2.54 -11.54 4.07
C LYS A 40 1.49 -10.45 3.80
N TYR A 41 1.75 -9.25 4.32
CA TYR A 41 0.90 -8.09 4.22
C TYR A 41 1.74 -6.92 3.72
N ILE A 42 1.21 -6.19 2.75
CA ILE A 42 1.87 -5.05 2.12
C ILE A 42 0.93 -3.85 2.24
N TYR A 43 1.45 -2.74 2.75
CA TYR A 43 0.72 -1.49 2.84
C TYR A 43 1.52 -0.40 2.14
N ILE A 44 0.89 0.30 1.19
CA ILE A 44 1.50 1.42 0.48
C ILE A 44 0.62 2.68 0.62
N ALA A 45 1.25 3.80 0.96
CA ALA A 45 0.61 5.10 0.91
C ALA A 45 0.56 5.63 -0.54
N GLY A 46 -0.55 6.26 -0.89
CA GLY A 46 -0.91 6.70 -2.24
C GLY A 46 0.00 7.76 -2.81
N PHE A 47 0.74 8.50 -1.98
CA PHE A 47 1.81 9.39 -2.47
C PHE A 47 2.79 8.65 -3.39
N PHE A 48 3.00 7.36 -3.18
CA PHE A 48 3.90 6.55 -3.99
C PHE A 48 3.40 6.35 -5.43
N LEU A 49 2.10 6.48 -5.69
CA LEU A 49 1.51 6.46 -7.03
C LEU A 49 2.02 7.61 -7.90
N THR A 50 2.45 8.72 -7.30
CA THR A 50 3.03 9.87 -8.02
C THR A 50 4.54 9.79 -8.19
N VAL A 51 5.23 9.00 -7.36
CA VAL A 51 6.69 8.93 -7.35
C VAL A 51 7.19 7.81 -8.25
N SER A 52 6.59 6.62 -8.15
CA SER A 52 6.97 5.48 -8.99
C SER A 52 5.78 4.52 -9.17
N PRO A 53 4.86 4.83 -10.08
CA PRO A 53 3.75 3.94 -10.41
C PRO A 53 4.22 2.57 -10.93
N GLU A 54 5.37 2.50 -11.61
CA GLU A 54 5.97 1.25 -12.09
C GLU A 54 6.37 0.34 -10.93
N SER A 55 6.90 0.91 -9.85
CA SER A 55 7.26 0.13 -8.65
C SER A 55 6.03 -0.46 -7.97
N ILE A 56 4.93 0.30 -7.91
CA ILE A 56 3.67 -0.22 -7.36
C ILE A 56 3.17 -1.38 -8.21
N GLN A 57 3.20 -1.23 -9.54
CA GLN A 57 2.75 -2.28 -10.44
C GLN A 57 3.51 -3.60 -10.22
N LEU A 58 4.84 -3.52 -10.08
CA LEU A 58 5.66 -4.70 -9.78
C LEU A 58 5.31 -5.34 -8.43
N VAL A 59 5.05 -4.52 -7.40
CA VAL A 59 4.71 -5.01 -6.07
C VAL A 59 3.33 -5.66 -6.04
N VAL A 60 2.32 -5.07 -6.69
CA VAL A 60 0.96 -5.62 -6.70
C VAL A 60 0.88 -6.91 -7.51
N GLU A 61 1.60 -7.00 -8.63
CA GLU A 61 1.69 -8.24 -9.41
C GLU A 61 2.38 -9.36 -8.62
N HIS A 62 3.46 -9.03 -7.89
CA HIS A 62 4.12 -9.99 -7.00
C HIS A 62 3.18 -10.43 -5.86
N ALA A 63 2.45 -9.49 -5.25
CA ALA A 63 1.52 -9.79 -4.17
C ALA A 63 0.44 -10.76 -4.62
N ALA A 64 -0.17 -10.48 -5.78
CA ALA A 64 -1.19 -11.33 -6.39
C ALA A 64 -0.62 -12.73 -6.75
N ALA A 65 0.55 -12.80 -7.38
CA ALA A 65 1.18 -14.07 -7.75
C ALA A 65 1.57 -14.93 -6.55
N ALA A 66 1.88 -14.31 -5.41
CA ALA A 66 2.33 -14.97 -4.19
C ALA A 66 1.24 -15.12 -3.11
N ASN A 67 -0.03 -14.80 -3.43
CA ASN A 67 -1.16 -14.81 -2.49
C ASN A 67 -0.88 -14.02 -1.20
N LYS A 68 -0.31 -12.81 -1.35
CA LYS A 68 -0.05 -11.87 -0.27
C LYS A 68 -1.17 -10.84 -0.24
N VAL A 69 -1.50 -10.36 0.96
CA VAL A 69 -2.48 -9.29 1.12
C VAL A 69 -1.83 -7.96 0.76
N PHE A 70 -2.37 -7.28 -0.24
CA PHE A 70 -1.95 -5.94 -0.64
C PHE A 70 -3.00 -4.90 -0.28
N THR A 71 -2.56 -3.83 0.36
CA THR A 71 -3.40 -2.74 0.82
C THR A 71 -2.82 -1.41 0.41
N ILE A 72 -3.71 -0.47 0.08
CA ILE A 72 -3.32 0.88 -0.32
C ILE A 72 -4.20 1.92 0.38
N ASN A 73 -3.63 3.08 0.63
CA ASN A 73 -4.36 4.25 1.08
C ASN A 73 -4.13 5.39 0.11
N PRO A 74 -5.13 5.93 -0.62
CA PRO A 74 -4.95 7.05 -1.55
C PRO A 74 -4.29 8.27 -0.90
N SER A 75 -4.33 8.39 0.43
CA SER A 75 -3.67 9.37 1.29
C SER A 75 -4.25 10.78 1.22
N THR A 76 -4.71 11.21 0.04
CA THR A 76 -5.39 12.49 -0.15
C THR A 76 -6.35 12.43 -1.34
N PRO A 77 -7.37 13.32 -1.40
CA PRO A 77 -8.22 13.49 -2.58
C PRO A 77 -7.44 13.79 -3.87
N PHE A 78 -6.33 14.51 -3.77
CA PHE A 78 -5.47 14.84 -4.91
C PHE A 78 -4.94 13.59 -5.63
N ILE A 79 -4.57 12.56 -4.87
CA ILE A 79 -4.10 11.30 -5.47
C ILE A 79 -5.23 10.58 -6.23
N CYS A 80 -6.46 10.62 -5.72
CA CYS A 80 -7.62 10.10 -6.45
C CYS A 80 -7.82 10.82 -7.80
N GLU A 81 -7.74 12.14 -7.81
CA GLU A 81 -8.01 12.95 -9.01
C GLU A 81 -6.91 12.85 -10.06
N PHE A 82 -5.64 12.87 -9.62
CA PHE A 82 -4.50 13.05 -10.53
C PHE A 82 -3.68 11.78 -10.75
N SER A 83 -3.97 10.68 -10.05
CA SER A 83 -3.28 9.39 -10.24
C SER A 83 -4.24 8.27 -10.63
N LYS A 84 -5.37 8.60 -11.26
CA LYS A 84 -6.40 7.65 -11.67
C LYS A 84 -5.84 6.50 -12.51
N ASP A 85 -5.05 6.79 -13.54
CA ASP A 85 -4.49 5.76 -14.44
C ASP A 85 -3.59 4.76 -13.70
N ALA A 86 -2.85 5.21 -12.69
CA ALA A 86 -2.03 4.34 -11.85
C ALA A 86 -2.90 3.51 -10.90
N GLN A 87 -3.97 4.10 -10.37
CA GLN A 87 -4.94 3.39 -9.53
C GLN A 87 -5.67 2.30 -10.33
N GLU A 88 -6.20 2.61 -11.52
CA GLU A 88 -6.93 1.63 -12.33
C GLU A 88 -6.11 0.38 -12.69
N LYS A 89 -4.79 0.54 -12.81
CA LYS A 89 -3.87 -0.60 -13.03
C LYS A 89 -3.60 -1.41 -11.76
N ALA A 90 -3.53 -0.75 -10.61
CA ALA A 90 -3.22 -1.38 -9.33
C ALA A 90 -4.44 -2.00 -8.64
N LEU A 91 -5.59 -1.32 -8.69
CA LEU A 91 -6.84 -1.67 -7.99
C LEU A 91 -7.31 -3.12 -8.21
N PRO A 92 -7.17 -3.74 -9.40
CA PRO A 92 -7.53 -5.16 -9.61
C PRO A 92 -6.77 -6.15 -8.71
N TYR A 93 -5.65 -5.73 -8.13
CA TYR A 93 -4.79 -6.54 -7.27
C TYR A 93 -4.84 -6.12 -5.79
N VAL A 94 -5.67 -5.11 -5.46
CA VAL A 94 -5.76 -4.56 -4.10
C VAL A 94 -6.85 -5.29 -3.34
N ASP A 95 -6.52 -5.84 -2.16
CA ASP A 95 -7.49 -6.48 -1.28
C ASP A 95 -8.28 -5.44 -0.45
N TYR A 96 -7.60 -4.39 0.02
CA TYR A 96 -8.20 -3.35 0.85
C TYR A 96 -7.72 -1.95 0.48
N VAL A 97 -8.68 -1.03 0.32
CA VAL A 97 -8.44 0.40 0.19
C VAL A 97 -8.82 1.10 1.49
N PHE A 98 -7.85 1.74 2.14
CA PHE A 98 -8.10 2.56 3.32
C PHE A 98 -8.24 4.02 2.93
N GLY A 99 -9.16 4.73 3.57
CA GLY A 99 -9.31 6.17 3.38
C GLY A 99 -10.34 6.77 4.32
N ASN A 100 -10.36 8.09 4.39
CA ASN A 100 -11.38 8.84 5.11
C ASN A 100 -12.60 9.13 4.22
N LYS A 101 -13.63 9.77 4.81
CA LYS A 101 -14.88 10.11 4.11
C LYS A 101 -14.67 11.01 2.89
N THR A 102 -13.69 11.92 2.94
CA THR A 102 -13.39 12.85 1.84
C THR A 102 -12.77 12.10 0.67
N GLU A 103 -11.77 11.25 0.95
CA GLU A 103 -11.13 10.40 -0.05
C GLU A 103 -12.11 9.43 -0.72
N ALA A 104 -12.97 8.79 0.07
CA ALA A 104 -13.99 7.87 -0.44
C ALA A 104 -14.93 8.55 -1.45
N ARG A 105 -15.43 9.76 -1.13
CA ARG A 105 -16.31 10.52 -2.05
C ARG A 105 -15.57 10.96 -3.30
N THR A 106 -14.34 11.44 -3.16
CA THR A 106 -13.52 11.81 -4.33
C THR A 106 -13.23 10.59 -5.20
N PHE A 107 -12.93 9.44 -4.59
CA PHE A 107 -12.73 8.18 -5.30
C PHE A 107 -13.99 7.80 -6.10
N SER A 108 -15.16 7.76 -5.46
CA SER A 108 -16.45 7.49 -6.11
C SER A 108 -16.70 8.43 -7.31
N LYS A 109 -16.47 9.74 -7.14
CA LYS A 109 -16.64 10.73 -8.21
C LYS A 109 -15.69 10.48 -9.38
N VAL A 110 -14.41 10.22 -9.11
CA VAL A 110 -13.40 10.00 -10.15
C VAL A 110 -13.66 8.70 -10.91
N HIS A 111 -14.09 7.65 -10.21
CA HIS A 111 -14.38 6.33 -10.79
C HIS A 111 -15.80 6.20 -11.34
N GLY A 112 -16.60 7.27 -11.28
CA GLY A 112 -17.91 7.33 -11.93
C GLY A 112 -18.99 6.49 -11.24
N TRP A 113 -18.91 6.31 -9.93
CA TRP A 113 -19.86 5.50 -9.16
C TRP A 113 -21.16 6.24 -8.79
N GLU A 114 -21.22 7.55 -9.07
CA GLU A 114 -22.41 8.39 -8.90
C GLU A 114 -23.07 8.34 -7.50
N THR A 115 -22.30 7.97 -6.47
CA THR A 115 -22.78 7.92 -5.08
C THR A 115 -21.89 8.73 -4.15
N ASP A 116 -22.53 9.34 -3.16
CA ASP A 116 -21.90 10.09 -2.06
C ASP A 116 -22.07 9.35 -0.72
N ASN A 117 -22.72 8.18 -0.74
CA ASN A 117 -22.94 7.37 0.44
C ASN A 117 -21.67 6.58 0.77
N VAL A 118 -20.98 6.97 1.85
CA VAL A 118 -19.73 6.32 2.27
C VAL A 118 -19.92 4.85 2.60
N GLU A 119 -21.10 4.46 3.09
CA GLU A 119 -21.38 3.05 3.36
C GLU A 119 -21.40 2.26 2.05
N GLU A 120 -22.09 2.75 1.01
CA GLU A 120 -22.08 2.12 -0.33
C GLU A 120 -20.68 2.05 -0.93
N ILE A 121 -19.85 3.09 -0.74
CA ILE A 121 -18.49 3.15 -1.27
C ILE A 121 -17.54 2.19 -0.54
N ALA A 122 -17.72 2.03 0.78
CA ALA A 122 -16.87 1.19 1.63
C ALA A 122 -17.35 -0.28 1.71
N ILE A 123 -18.45 -0.63 1.04
CA ILE A 123 -18.92 -2.01 0.89
C ILE A 123 -18.13 -2.64 -0.27
N GLY A 124 -16.89 -3.01 0.02
CA GLY A 124 -16.19 -4.13 -0.61
C GLY A 124 -16.35 -5.35 0.27
#